data_AF-A0A918UX20-F1
#
_entry.id   AF-A0A918UX20-F1
#
_cell.length_a   1.000
_cell.length_b   1.000
_cell.length_c   1.000
_cell.angle_alpha   90.00
_cell.angle_beta   90.00
_cell.angle_gamma   90.00
#
_symmetry.space_group_name_H-M   'P 1'
#
loop_
_entity.id
_entity.type
_entity.pdbx_description
1 polymer ?
#
loop_
_entity_poly.entity_id
_entity_poly.type
_entity_poly.pdbx_seq_one_letter_code
_entity_poly.pdbx_strand_id
1 'polypeptide(L)'
;MTYQKFGLGRHRPPGVWVETTLAESVAGIPHRLPYVRSWLKAVKRAERQGLYYGLELIPEPLNSHDENAIQVVGLVERNWPFMAPVIESYHIGYVPAFTAAELQTDIISQGLRLGGELYSIYIEVTGHIDVKFVALAPPGYEYTERIEKRG
;
A
#
# COMPACT_ATOMS: atom_id res chain seq x y z
N MET A 1 -19.40 -16.65 8.18
CA MET A 1 -17.99 -16.36 8.53
C MET A 1 -17.92 -14.92 9.01
N THR A 2 -17.49 -14.69 10.24
CA THR A 2 -17.38 -13.35 10.83
C THR A 2 -15.97 -12.81 10.57
N TYR A 3 -15.83 -11.70 9.87
CA TYR A 3 -14.55 -11.03 9.64
C TYR A 3 -14.56 -9.64 10.26
N GLN A 4 -13.41 -9.17 10.76
CA GLN A 4 -13.26 -7.76 11.11
C GLN A 4 -12.70 -7.01 9.90
N LYS A 5 -13.48 -6.05 9.39
CA LYS A 5 -13.05 -5.09 8.36
C LYS A 5 -12.86 -3.72 9.00
N PHE A 6 -11.74 -3.06 8.70
CA PHE A 6 -11.46 -1.67 9.11
C PHE A 6 -10.45 -1.03 8.14
N GLY A 7 -10.06 0.22 8.41
CA GLY A 7 -9.19 0.97 7.49
C GLY A 7 -9.94 1.36 6.21
N LEU A 8 -11.19 1.79 6.36
CA LEU A 8 -12.06 2.15 5.24
C LEU A 8 -11.77 3.56 4.70
N GLY A 9 -10.93 4.33 5.41
CA GLY A 9 -10.40 5.60 4.93
C GLY A 9 -9.52 5.37 3.72
N ARG A 10 -10.08 5.59 2.52
CA ARG A 10 -9.38 5.53 1.23
C ARG A 10 -8.53 6.79 1.04
N HIS A 11 -7.51 6.93 1.89
CA HIS A 11 -6.60 8.06 1.83
C HIS A 11 -5.65 7.90 0.63
N ARG A 12 -5.67 8.89 -0.25
CA ARG A 12 -4.72 9.02 -1.36
C ARG A 12 -3.58 9.96 -0.96
N PRO A 13 -2.37 9.75 -1.49
CA PRO A 13 -1.32 10.76 -1.39
C PRO A 13 -1.80 12.10 -1.99
N PRO A 14 -1.25 13.25 -1.55
CA PRO A 14 -1.55 14.54 -2.17
C PRO A 14 -1.22 14.54 -3.67
N GLY A 15 -2.04 15.23 -4.47
CA GLY A 15 -1.85 15.33 -5.93
C GLY A 15 -3.00 14.72 -6.73
N VAL A 16 -2.88 14.75 -8.06
CA VAL A 16 -3.82 14.12 -8.99
C VAL A 16 -3.29 12.73 -9.31
N TRP A 17 -4.07 11.71 -8.95
CA TRP A 17 -3.70 10.31 -9.06
C TRP A 17 -4.80 9.52 -9.74
N VAL A 18 -4.40 8.53 -10.54
CA VAL A 18 -5.30 7.58 -11.19
C VAL A 18 -4.97 6.15 -10.76
N GLU A 19 -5.99 5.30 -10.71
CA GLU A 19 -5.83 3.88 -10.38
C GLU A 19 -5.18 3.15 -11.55
N THR A 20 -4.00 2.58 -11.31
CA THR A 20 -3.20 1.91 -12.35
C THR A 20 -3.25 0.38 -12.24
N THR A 21 -3.83 -0.13 -11.17
CA THR A 21 -4.13 -1.56 -10.96
C THR A 21 -5.57 -1.73 -10.49
N LEU A 22 -6.07 -2.97 -10.52
CA LEU A 22 -7.20 -3.35 -9.69
C LEU A 22 -6.78 -3.42 -8.20
N ALA A 23 -7.73 -3.72 -7.32
CA ALA A 23 -7.43 -3.98 -5.91
C ALA A 23 -6.67 -5.30 -5.75
N GLU A 24 -5.42 -5.21 -5.32
CA GLU A 24 -4.48 -6.32 -5.16
C GLU A 24 -4.24 -6.63 -3.68
N SER A 25 -3.92 -7.88 -3.36
CA SER A 25 -3.50 -8.27 -2.02
C SER A 25 -1.99 -8.05 -1.83
N VAL A 26 -1.60 -7.50 -0.68
CA VAL A 26 -0.18 -7.35 -0.31
C VAL A 26 0.45 -8.74 -0.15
N ALA A 27 1.54 -8.99 -0.87
CA ALA A 27 2.29 -10.23 -0.80
C ALA A 27 3.23 -10.26 0.41
N GLY A 28 3.49 -11.47 0.92
CA GLY A 28 4.52 -11.69 1.95
C GLY A 28 4.13 -11.27 3.38
N ILE A 29 2.86 -10.92 3.65
CA ILE A 29 2.37 -10.58 5.01
C ILE A 29 2.78 -11.60 6.08
N PRO A 30 2.70 -12.94 5.88
CA PRO A 30 3.11 -13.91 6.88
C PRO A 30 4.56 -13.73 7.37
N HIS A 31 5.47 -13.29 6.51
CA HIS A 31 6.87 -13.03 6.85
C HIS A 31 7.08 -11.70 7.60
N ARG A 32 6.07 -10.84 7.64
CA ARG A 32 6.10 -9.49 8.25
C ARG A 32 5.09 -9.34 9.40
N LEU A 33 4.49 -10.43 9.89
CA LEU A 33 3.42 -10.40 10.89
C LEU A 33 3.65 -9.48 12.10
N PRO A 34 4.85 -9.42 12.73
CA PRO A 34 5.07 -8.50 13.85
C PRO A 34 4.91 -7.02 13.46
N TYR A 35 5.43 -6.63 12.30
CA TYR A 35 5.32 -5.27 11.76
C TYR A 35 3.89 -4.97 11.33
N VAL A 36 3.26 -5.90 10.62
CA VAL A 36 1.85 -5.79 10.19
C VAL A 36 0.95 -5.61 11.40
N ARG A 37 1.04 -6.46 12.43
CA ARG A 37 0.22 -6.33 13.65
C ARG A 37 0.44 -5.01 14.38
N SER A 38 1.68 -4.51 14.39
CA SER A 38 2.00 -3.21 15.00
C SER A 38 1.36 -2.06 14.23
N TRP A 39 1.47 -2.08 12.90
CA TRP A 39 0.80 -1.15 12.01
C TRP A 39 -0.73 -1.18 12.18
N LEU A 40 -1.36 -2.37 12.20
CA LEU A 40 -2.80 -2.50 12.39
C LEU A 40 -3.31 -1.91 13.72
N LYS A 41 -2.53 -2.06 14.80
CA LYS A 41 -2.84 -1.40 16.08
C LYS A 41 -2.76 0.12 15.97
N ALA A 42 -1.77 0.64 15.25
CA ALA A 42 -1.61 2.06 14.99
C ALA A 42 -2.75 2.61 14.11
N VAL A 43 -3.15 1.91 13.04
CA VAL A 43 -4.30 2.27 12.18
C VAL A 43 -5.58 2.36 13.01
N LYS A 44 -5.90 1.36 13.83
CA LYS A 44 -7.10 1.40 14.71
C LYS A 44 -7.08 2.56 15.71
N ARG A 45 -5.89 3.04 16.10
CA ARG A 45 -5.75 4.23 16.95
C ARG A 45 -5.96 5.51 16.15
N ALA A 46 -5.30 5.64 14.99
CA ALA A 46 -5.44 6.79 14.11
C ALA A 46 -6.89 6.98 13.65
N GLU A 47 -7.57 5.91 13.24
CA GLU A 47 -8.98 5.93 12.83
C GLU A 47 -9.90 6.48 13.93
N ARG A 48 -9.70 6.07 15.19
CA ARG A 48 -10.45 6.61 16.34
C ARG A 48 -10.15 8.07 16.66
N GLN A 49 -8.98 8.56 16.24
CA GLN A 49 -8.51 9.92 16.50
C GLN A 49 -8.72 10.85 15.29
N GLY A 50 -9.24 10.32 14.17
CA GLY A 50 -9.36 11.08 12.91
C GLY A 50 -8.01 11.46 12.29
N LEU A 51 -6.95 10.69 12.57
CA LEU A 51 -5.60 10.92 12.03
C LEU A 51 -5.37 10.15 10.73
N TYR A 52 -4.42 10.62 9.92
CA TYR A 52 -4.08 9.98 8.67
C TYR A 52 -3.51 8.56 8.86
N TYR A 53 -3.89 7.66 7.97
CA TYR A 53 -3.22 6.39 7.73
C TYR A 53 -3.35 6.02 6.26
N GLY A 54 -2.40 5.26 5.72
CA GLY A 54 -2.39 4.90 4.31
C GLY A 54 -1.26 3.96 3.95
N LEU A 55 -0.94 3.92 2.65
CA LEU A 55 0.13 3.10 2.10
C LEU A 55 1.08 3.95 1.25
N GLU A 56 2.33 3.52 1.17
CA GLU A 56 3.33 3.99 0.23
C GLU A 56 3.94 2.80 -0.49
N LEU A 57 4.24 2.98 -1.78
CA LEU A 57 4.87 1.98 -2.62
C LEU A 57 6.30 2.45 -2.92
N ILE A 58 7.30 1.67 -2.50
CA ILE A 58 8.72 2.05 -2.60
C ILE A 58 9.46 1.02 -3.47
N PRO A 59 9.95 1.39 -4.66
CA PRO A 59 10.78 0.50 -5.48
C PRO A 59 12.06 0.08 -4.75
N GLU A 60 12.42 -1.19 -4.83
CA GLU A 60 13.63 -1.77 -4.24
C GLU A 60 14.48 -2.44 -5.35
N PRO A 61 15.08 -1.67 -6.27
CA PRO A 61 15.77 -2.21 -7.45
C PRO A 61 17.03 -3.03 -7.11
N LEU A 62 17.51 -2.94 -5.87
CA LEU A 62 18.68 -3.69 -5.37
C LEU A 62 18.28 -4.94 -4.57
N ASN A 63 17.00 -5.33 -4.59
CA ASN A 63 16.54 -6.54 -3.92
C ASN A 63 17.19 -7.77 -4.57
N SER A 64 17.80 -8.62 -3.75
CA SER A 64 18.58 -9.78 -4.21
C SER A 64 17.74 -10.91 -4.80
N HIS A 65 16.42 -10.87 -4.63
CA HIS A 65 15.50 -11.93 -5.08
C HIS A 65 14.67 -11.54 -6.30
N ASP A 66 14.32 -10.25 -6.42
CA ASP A 66 13.50 -9.72 -7.51
C ASP A 66 13.87 -8.25 -7.75
N GLU A 67 14.51 -7.96 -8.89
CA GLU A 67 14.88 -6.59 -9.28
C GLU A 67 13.67 -5.66 -9.46
N ASN A 68 12.48 -6.23 -9.67
CA ASN A 68 11.24 -5.50 -9.81
C ASN A 68 10.53 -5.26 -8.47
N ALA A 69 11.10 -5.72 -7.34
CA ALA A 69 10.44 -5.64 -6.05
C ALA A 69 9.99 -4.21 -5.71
N ILE A 70 8.74 -4.09 -5.27
CA ILE A 70 8.16 -2.85 -4.75
C ILE A 70 7.64 -3.14 -3.35
N GLN A 71 8.23 -2.49 -2.35
CA GLN A 71 7.79 -2.59 -0.96
C GLN A 71 6.44 -1.91 -0.79
N VAL A 72 5.58 -2.52 0.01
CA VAL A 72 4.37 -1.90 0.54
C VAL A 72 4.64 -1.47 1.97
N VAL A 73 4.61 -0.16 2.20
CA VAL A 73 4.86 0.47 3.48
C VAL A 73 3.56 1.06 4.02
N GLY A 74 3.14 0.60 5.19
CA GLY A 74 2.03 1.18 5.93
C GLY A 74 2.44 2.47 6.63
N LEU A 75 1.66 3.54 6.43
CA LEU A 75 1.88 4.84 7.04
C LEU A 75 0.80 5.11 8.09
N VAL A 76 1.17 5.70 9.23
CA VAL A 76 0.23 6.16 10.26
C VAL A 76 0.73 7.46 10.89
N GLU A 77 -0.13 8.46 10.92
CA GLU A 77 0.12 9.70 11.65
C GLU A 77 -0.08 9.51 13.15
N ARG A 78 0.87 10.04 13.93
CA ARG A 78 0.78 10.13 15.38
C ARG A 78 0.93 11.56 15.86
N ASN A 79 0.00 11.94 16.72
CA ASN A 79 0.10 13.16 17.49
C ASN A 79 0.70 12.88 18.87
N TRP A 80 1.72 13.66 19.20
CA TRP A 80 2.31 13.73 20.52
C TRP A 80 1.95 15.08 21.14
N PRO A 81 1.61 15.13 22.44
CA PRO A 81 1.41 16.39 23.12
C PRO A 81 2.67 17.27 22.96
N PHE A 82 2.47 18.52 22.53
CA PHE A 82 3.53 19.52 22.37
C PHE A 82 4.56 19.25 21.26
N MET A 83 4.30 18.33 20.32
CA MET A 83 5.14 18.12 19.15
C MET A 83 4.33 18.17 17.86
N ALA A 84 5.02 18.44 16.75
CA ALA A 84 4.44 18.32 15.42
C ALA A 84 4.01 16.85 15.16
N PRO A 85 2.97 16.62 14.34
CA PRO A 85 2.60 15.28 13.91
C PRO A 85 3.77 14.54 13.26
N VAL A 86 3.91 13.25 13.56
CA VAL A 86 4.95 12.38 13.01
C VAL A 86 4.29 11.25 12.22
N ILE A 87 4.82 10.95 11.04
CA ILE A 87 4.41 9.77 10.26
C ILE A 87 5.30 8.59 10.65
N GLU A 88 4.69 7.54 11.19
CA GLU A 88 5.34 6.25 11.39
C GLU A 88 5.17 5.37 10.15
N SER A 89 6.25 4.72 9.73
CA SER A 89 6.29 3.82 8.57
C SER A 89 6.56 2.37 8.97
N TYR A 90 5.84 1.43 8.36
CA TYR A 90 5.93 -0.01 8.63
C TYR A 90 6.04 -0.78 7.32
N HIS A 91 7.14 -1.49 7.08
CA HIS A 91 7.22 -2.40 5.93
C HIS A 91 6.30 -3.62 6.19
N ILE A 92 5.17 -3.68 5.47
CA ILE A 92 4.12 -4.69 5.71
C ILE A 92 4.11 -5.82 4.69
N GLY A 93 4.78 -5.65 3.55
CA GLY A 93 4.95 -6.68 2.53
C GLY A 93 5.41 -6.08 1.21
N TYR A 94 5.05 -6.75 0.12
CA TYR A 94 5.42 -6.38 -1.24
C TYR A 94 4.22 -6.34 -2.16
N VAL A 95 4.35 -5.61 -3.27
CA VAL A 95 3.46 -5.75 -4.43
C VAL A 95 3.65 -7.17 -5.01
N PRO A 96 2.59 -7.86 -5.46
CA PRO A 96 2.73 -9.15 -6.14
C PRO A 96 3.72 -9.07 -7.31
N ALA A 97 4.62 -10.05 -7.45
CA ALA A 97 5.76 -9.98 -8.37
C ALA A 97 5.36 -9.66 -9.82
N PHE A 98 4.27 -10.24 -10.30
CA PHE A 98 3.74 -9.95 -11.64
C PHE A 98 3.36 -8.47 -11.79
N THR A 99 2.50 -7.97 -10.91
CA THR A 99 2.10 -6.55 -10.87
C THR A 99 3.30 -5.63 -10.68
N ALA A 100 4.29 -6.02 -9.87
CA ALA A 100 5.50 -5.24 -9.64
C ALA A 100 6.32 -5.08 -10.92
N ALA A 101 6.55 -6.16 -11.67
CA ALA A 101 7.23 -6.12 -12.97
C ALA A 101 6.49 -5.24 -13.98
N GLU A 102 5.16 -5.29 -13.98
CA GLU A 102 4.34 -4.44 -14.84
C GLU A 102 4.49 -2.95 -14.49
N LEU A 103 4.40 -2.60 -13.22
CA LEU A 103 4.54 -1.23 -12.74
C LEU A 103 5.95 -0.68 -12.97
N GLN A 104 6.97 -1.54 -12.83
CA GLN A 104 8.35 -1.19 -13.13
C GLN A 104 8.52 -0.82 -14.60
N THR A 105 8.06 -1.70 -15.49
CA THR A 105 8.18 -1.51 -16.94
C THR A 105 7.41 -0.28 -17.40
N ASP A 106 6.17 -0.10 -16.96
CA ASP A 106 5.28 0.90 -17.53
C ASP A 106 5.45 2.29 -16.91
N ILE A 107 5.85 2.38 -15.64
CA ILE A 107 5.79 3.63 -14.88
C ILE A 107 7.16 3.99 -14.31
N ILE A 108 7.76 3.10 -13.51
CA ILE A 108 8.99 3.44 -12.78
C ILE A 108 10.17 3.63 -13.74
N SER A 109 10.26 2.83 -14.82
CA SER A 109 11.29 2.96 -15.86
C SER A 109 11.30 4.34 -16.53
N GLN A 110 10.15 5.04 -16.52
CA GLN A 110 9.98 6.39 -17.05
C GLN A 110 10.32 7.49 -16.02
N GLY A 111 10.83 7.11 -14.84
CA GLY A 111 11.15 8.02 -13.75
C GLY A 111 9.93 8.51 -12.97
N LEU A 112 8.77 7.89 -13.15
CA LEU A 112 7.54 8.28 -12.47
C LEU A 112 7.39 7.60 -11.11
N ARG A 113 6.74 8.31 -10.19
CA ARG A 113 6.46 7.81 -8.83
C ARG A 113 5.14 7.06 -8.78
N LEU A 114 5.07 6.08 -7.90
CA LEU A 114 3.84 5.39 -7.54
C LEU A 114 3.29 5.90 -6.21
N GLY A 115 1.96 5.94 -6.11
CA GLY A 115 1.25 6.06 -4.85
C GLY A 115 0.62 4.72 -4.46
N GLY A 116 0.30 4.55 -3.18
CA GLY A 116 -0.48 3.42 -2.68
C GLY A 116 -1.79 3.91 -2.08
N GLU A 117 -2.91 3.36 -2.52
CA GLU A 117 -4.20 3.57 -1.88
C GLU A 117 -4.56 2.35 -1.04
N LEU A 118 -4.83 2.55 0.26
CA LEU A 118 -5.36 1.49 1.09
C LEU A 118 -6.81 1.21 0.70
N TYR A 119 -7.07 0.03 0.16
CA TYR A 119 -8.42 -0.37 -0.26
C TYR A 119 -9.22 -0.98 0.90
N SER A 120 -8.61 -1.91 1.63
CA SER A 120 -9.25 -2.53 2.81
C SER A 120 -8.28 -3.38 3.62
N ILE A 121 -8.58 -3.55 4.91
CA ILE A 121 -7.93 -4.54 5.77
C ILE A 121 -8.97 -5.56 6.23
N TYR A 122 -8.66 -6.84 6.07
CA TYR A 122 -9.44 -7.96 6.57
C TYR A 122 -8.63 -8.77 7.59
N ILE A 123 -9.25 -9.07 8.73
CA ILE A 123 -8.73 -10.04 9.70
C ILE A 123 -9.78 -11.14 9.88
N GLU A 124 -9.40 -12.37 9.55
CA GLU A 124 -10.22 -13.55 9.78
C GLU A 124 -10.15 -14.02 11.24
N VAL A 125 -11.13 -14.83 11.66
CA VAL A 125 -11.14 -15.47 13.01
C VAL A 125 -9.89 -16.33 13.24
N THR A 126 -9.36 -16.94 12.17
CA THR A 126 -8.13 -17.73 12.17
C THR A 126 -6.87 -16.90 12.43
N GLY A 127 -6.99 -15.57 12.41
CA GLY A 127 -5.87 -14.64 12.51
C GLY A 127 -5.17 -14.40 11.17
N HIS A 128 -5.71 -14.91 10.05
CA HIS A 128 -5.25 -14.53 8.71
C HIS A 128 -5.51 -13.04 8.47
N ILE A 129 -4.51 -12.35 7.93
CA ILE A 129 -4.56 -10.91 7.64
C ILE A 129 -4.40 -10.75 6.13
N ASP A 130 -5.38 -10.12 5.51
CA ASP A 130 -5.35 -9.70 4.12
C ASP A 130 -5.44 -8.18 4.06
N VAL A 131 -4.45 -7.55 3.43
CA VAL A 131 -4.41 -6.10 3.20
C VAL A 131 -4.50 -5.90 1.70
N LYS A 132 -5.53 -5.17 1.28
CA LYS A 132 -5.73 -4.84 -0.13
C LYS A 132 -5.37 -3.40 -0.41
N PHE A 133 -4.77 -3.18 -1.57
CA PHE A 133 -4.36 -1.87 -2.02
C PHE A 133 -4.64 -1.69 -3.52
N VAL A 134 -4.63 -0.43 -3.95
CA VAL A 134 -4.59 -0.07 -5.37
C VAL A 134 -3.33 0.75 -5.60
N ALA A 135 -2.55 0.40 -6.62
CA ALA A 135 -1.42 1.22 -7.03
C ALA A 135 -1.95 2.45 -7.79
N LEU A 136 -1.34 3.60 -7.50
CA LEU A 136 -1.69 4.88 -8.10
C LEU A 136 -0.52 5.41 -8.94
N ALA A 137 -0.86 6.10 -10.03
CA ALA A 137 0.10 6.77 -10.91
C ALA A 137 -0.41 8.17 -11.28
N PRO A 138 0.44 9.04 -11.87
CA PRO A 138 -0.02 10.26 -12.53
C PRO A 138 -1.00 9.93 -13.69
N PRO A 139 -1.85 10.88 -14.12
CA PRO A 139 -2.76 10.68 -15.26
C PRO A 139 -2.04 10.24 -16.55
N GLY A 140 -2.71 9.44 -17.38
CA GLY A 140 -2.17 8.81 -18.60
C GLY A 140 -1.61 7.39 -18.40
N TYR A 141 -1.84 6.83 -17.21
CA TYR A 141 -1.39 5.52 -16.74
C TYR A 141 -2.52 4.73 -16.07
N GLU A 142 -3.76 5.10 -16.35
CA GLU A 142 -4.98 4.40 -15.95
C GLU A 142 -4.87 2.92 -16.33
N TYR A 143 -5.41 2.04 -15.48
CA TYR A 143 -5.36 0.60 -15.71
C TYR A 143 -5.83 0.21 -17.13
N THR A 144 -6.97 0.75 -17.57
CA THR A 144 -7.52 0.47 -18.91
C THR A 144 -6.57 0.87 -20.03
N GLU A 145 -5.97 2.06 -19.94
CA GLU A 145 -5.03 2.56 -20.95
C GLU A 145 -3.74 1.73 -21.00
N ARG A 146 -3.25 1.27 -19.84
CA ARG A 146 -2.06 0.41 -19.76
C ARG A 146 -2.31 -0.96 -20.36
N ILE A 147 -3.48 -1.56 -20.12
CA ILE A 147 -3.85 -2.85 -20.70
C ILE A 147 -4.03 -2.73 -22.22
N GLU A 148 -4.67 -1.67 -22.71
CA GLU A 148 -4.84 -1.44 -24.15
C GLU A 148 -3.52 -1.28 -24.89
N LYS A 149 -2.53 -0.57 -24.32
CA LYS A 149 -1.20 -0.40 -24.92
C LYS A 149 -0.40 -1.70 -25.07
N ARG A 150 -0.81 -2.78 -24.41
CA ARG A 150 -0.11 -4.07 -24.38
C ARG A 150 -0.76 -5.15 -25.25
N GLY A 151 -2.01 -4.94 -25.67
CA GLY A 151 -2.74 -5.82 -26.59
C GLY A 151 -2.56 -5.41 -28.05
#